data_AF-A0A950GYJ8-F1
#
_entry.id   AF-A0A950GYJ8-F1
#
_cell.length_a   1.000
_cell.length_b   1.000
_cell.length_c   1.000
_cell.angle_alpha   90.00
_cell.angle_beta   90.00
_cell.angle_gamma   90.00
#
_symmetry.space_group_name_H-M   'P 1'
#
loop_
_entity.id
_entity.type
_entity.pdbx_description
1 polymer ?
#
loop_
_entity_poly.entity_id
_entity_poly.type
_entity_poly.pdbx_seq_one_letter_code
_entity_poly.pdbx_strand_id
1 'polypeptide(L)'
;MTAVALAAGVLTAALWTDVQARARAGHEQAALGRADAHLAALRRDVASTEHADTVTTTQRAGLRSSISSTLEQLTSLNSVLASTDGHAVQQGDSIDVIQTCLGGVQNALNQIAARNNGGAAGDISAVSGPCSQLDGGSIAGLVYPFDFPDPAVTLVGQTYFAYATNSVAGNIQIVQSNDLTDWTAVGNALPSLPAWAAPDFTWAPAVAQLGGKFLLYYAADVAGSETECISVATADQPQGPFIDASTAPLECQPALGGSIDPDSFVDTNGTPYLVWKSGGPGSSRLWSEQLAPSGTAMAPGAAPTLVLTPDQGWQAGTVEAPDLVAAGGRYFLFYSGNDWNSANYAVGVALCAGPSGPCRDVSPTPVLAGGPGVAGPGGETVFSDTAGSYWVAFHAWVPGAVGFPNSRDLYL
;
A
#
# COMPACT_ATOMS: atom_id res chain seq x y z
N MET A 1 4.04 8.75 107.44
CA MET A 1 3.39 8.02 106.33
C MET A 1 2.62 8.91 105.34
N THR A 2 2.39 10.20 105.64
CA THR A 2 1.59 11.11 104.80
C THR A 2 2.33 11.69 103.57
N ALA A 3 3.63 11.95 103.66
CA ALA A 3 4.41 12.50 102.54
C ALA A 3 4.64 11.50 101.38
N VAL A 4 4.78 10.21 101.69
CA VAL A 4 5.02 9.15 100.69
C VAL A 4 3.78 8.87 99.86
N ALA A 5 2.58 8.92 100.47
CA ALA A 5 1.31 8.70 99.76
C ALA A 5 0.97 9.86 98.80
N LEU A 6 1.26 11.12 99.20
CA LEU A 6 1.12 12.29 98.34
C LEU A 6 2.10 12.26 97.17
N ALA A 7 3.37 11.91 97.42
CA ALA A 7 4.37 11.75 96.37
C ALA A 7 4.00 10.65 95.36
N ALA A 8 3.48 9.52 95.84
CA ALA A 8 3.00 8.43 94.98
C ALA A 8 1.79 8.85 94.12
N GLY A 9 0.84 9.60 94.69
CA GLY A 9 -0.34 10.11 93.95
C GLY A 9 0.01 11.15 92.88
N VAL A 10 0.99 12.02 93.12
CA VAL A 10 1.49 12.97 92.12
C VAL A 10 2.25 12.25 91.01
N LEU A 11 3.04 11.22 91.34
CA LEU A 11 3.77 10.42 90.35
C LEU A 11 2.82 9.64 89.43
N THR A 12 1.76 9.02 89.99
CA THR A 12 0.78 8.26 89.19
C THR A 12 -0.06 9.18 88.29
N ALA A 13 -0.45 10.37 88.77
CA ALA A 13 -1.12 11.36 87.95
C ALA A 13 -0.22 11.84 86.79
N ALA A 14 1.05 12.14 87.06
CA ALA A 14 2.03 12.56 86.05
C ALA A 14 2.27 11.47 84.98
N LEU A 15 2.43 10.21 85.40
CA LEU A 15 2.56 9.06 84.50
C LEU A 15 1.30 8.87 83.64
N TRP A 16 0.11 9.06 84.22
CA TRP A 16 -1.14 8.93 83.47
C TRP A 16 -1.30 10.04 82.42
N THR A 17 -0.93 11.29 82.75
CA THR A 17 -0.91 12.39 81.78
C THR A 17 0.11 12.18 80.67
N ASP A 18 1.29 11.63 80.97
CA ASP A 18 2.30 11.28 79.96
C ASP A 18 1.82 10.15 79.03
N VAL A 19 1.20 9.11 79.58
CA VAL A 19 0.60 8.03 78.78
C VAL A 19 -0.54 8.55 77.89
N GLN A 20 -1.41 9.42 78.40
CA GLN A 20 -2.47 10.04 77.60
C GLN A 20 -1.89 10.96 76.50
N ALA A 21 -0.84 11.72 76.80
CA ALA A 21 -0.17 12.58 75.83
C ALA A 21 0.49 11.75 74.71
N ARG A 22 1.19 10.66 75.06
CA ARG A 22 1.78 9.73 74.09
C ARG A 22 0.72 9.00 73.25
N ALA A 23 -0.40 8.62 73.86
CA ALA A 23 -1.51 8.01 73.13
C ALA A 23 -2.15 9.00 72.14
N ARG A 24 -2.38 10.26 72.54
CA ARG A 24 -2.87 11.33 71.65
C ARG A 24 -1.88 11.58 70.50
N ALA A 25 -0.59 11.71 70.81
CA ALA A 25 0.45 11.88 69.80
C ALA A 25 0.50 10.69 68.82
N GLY A 26 0.34 9.45 69.31
CA GLY A 26 0.25 8.26 68.47
C GLY A 26 -1.00 8.24 67.57
N HIS A 27 -2.15 8.66 68.09
CA HIS A 27 -3.38 8.80 67.30
C HIS A 27 -3.26 9.91 66.24
N GLU A 28 -2.65 11.04 66.56
CA GLU A 28 -2.38 12.13 65.63
C GLU A 28 -1.39 11.70 64.54
N GLN A 29 -0.31 11.00 64.90
CA GLN A 29 0.66 10.47 63.95
C GLN A 29 0.04 9.41 63.02
N ALA A 30 -0.84 8.56 63.54
CA ALA A 30 -1.61 7.61 62.73
C ALA A 30 -2.65 8.30 61.83
N ALA A 31 -3.25 9.40 62.30
CA ALA A 31 -4.16 10.21 61.49
C ALA A 31 -3.43 10.93 60.36
N LEU A 32 -2.25 11.48 60.63
CA LEU A 32 -1.35 12.07 59.63
C LEU A 32 -0.90 11.03 58.61
N GLY A 33 -0.50 9.83 59.04
CA GLY A 33 -0.12 8.75 58.12
C GLY A 33 -1.26 8.30 57.20
N ARG A 34 -2.51 8.27 57.70
CA ARG A 34 -3.70 8.03 56.87
C ARG A 34 -3.98 9.17 55.90
N ALA A 35 -3.82 10.41 56.34
CA ALA A 35 -3.99 11.59 55.48
C ALA A 35 -2.95 11.61 54.35
N ASP A 36 -1.69 11.30 54.65
CA ASP A 36 -0.61 11.21 53.64
C ASP A 36 -0.87 10.08 52.63
N ALA A 37 -1.29 8.90 53.11
CA ALA A 37 -1.65 7.78 52.23
C ALA A 37 -2.84 8.13 51.32
N HIS A 38 -3.85 8.84 51.84
CA HIS A 38 -4.99 9.30 51.07
C HIS A 38 -4.59 10.37 50.04
N LEU A 39 -3.73 11.32 50.42
CA LEU A 39 -3.19 12.32 49.51
C LEU A 39 -2.36 11.68 48.39
N ALA A 40 -1.57 10.64 48.70
CA ALA A 40 -0.81 9.88 47.72
C ALA A 40 -1.72 9.10 46.75
N ALA A 41 -2.85 8.57 47.23
CA ALA A 41 -3.85 7.93 46.38
C ALA A 41 -4.52 8.95 45.44
N LEU A 42 -4.98 10.08 45.98
CA LEU A 42 -5.56 11.17 45.19
C LEU A 42 -4.60 11.68 44.11
N ARG A 43 -3.31 11.81 44.40
CA ARG A 43 -2.30 12.19 43.40
C ARG A 43 -2.17 11.17 42.27
N ARG A 44 -2.26 9.86 42.55
CA ARG A 44 -2.25 8.83 41.52
C ARG A 44 -3.52 8.86 40.68
N ASP A 45 -4.68 9.05 41.31
CA ASP A 45 -5.96 9.14 40.60
C ASP A 45 -5.99 10.36 39.68
N VAL A 46 -5.52 11.52 40.15
CA VAL A 46 -5.37 12.74 39.32
C VAL A 46 -4.43 12.48 38.15
N ALA A 47 -3.25 11.90 38.38
CA ALA A 47 -2.31 11.59 37.29
C ALA A 47 -2.90 10.59 36.26
N SER A 48 -3.67 9.59 36.72
CA SER A 48 -4.36 8.66 35.83
C SER A 48 -5.46 9.33 35.01
N THR A 49 -6.16 10.30 35.61
CA THR A 49 -7.22 11.08 34.97
C THR A 49 -6.64 12.05 33.96
N GLU A 50 -5.54 12.73 34.29
CA GLU A 50 -4.78 13.60 33.37
C GLU A 50 -4.25 12.81 32.17
N HIS A 51 -3.76 11.59 32.39
CA HIS A 51 -3.34 10.70 31.31
C HIS A 51 -4.52 10.28 30.43
N ALA A 52 -5.65 9.88 31.02
CA ALA A 52 -6.86 9.53 30.29
C ALA A 52 -7.44 10.72 29.48
N ASP A 53 -7.38 11.93 30.03
CA ASP A 53 -7.79 13.16 29.35
C ASP A 53 -6.85 13.50 28.17
N THR A 54 -5.54 13.27 28.35
CA THR A 54 -4.54 13.44 27.28
C THR A 54 -4.76 12.43 26.15
N VAL A 55 -5.01 11.15 26.48
CA VAL A 55 -5.33 10.11 25.49
C VAL A 55 -6.63 10.43 24.76
N THR A 56 -7.67 10.84 25.48
CA THR A 56 -8.98 11.22 24.89
C THR A 56 -8.84 12.45 23.99
N THR A 57 -8.03 13.44 24.40
CA THR A 57 -7.74 14.63 23.60
C THR A 57 -6.98 14.27 22.32
N THR A 58 -6.02 13.35 22.42
CA THR A 58 -5.27 12.82 21.27
C THR A 58 -6.18 12.03 20.31
N GLN A 59 -7.04 11.15 20.84
CA GLN A 59 -8.03 10.43 20.03
C GLN A 59 -9.02 11.38 19.35
N ARG A 60 -9.48 12.41 20.06
CA ARG A 60 -10.37 13.45 19.49
C ARG A 60 -9.66 14.28 18.42
N ALA A 61 -8.36 14.55 18.57
CA ALA A 61 -7.55 15.20 17.54
C ALA A 61 -7.38 14.29 16.31
N GLY A 62 -7.11 13.00 16.51
CA GLY A 62 -7.07 11.99 15.44
C GLY A 62 -8.39 11.90 14.68
N LEU A 63 -9.51 11.76 15.39
CA LEU A 63 -10.87 11.75 14.80
C LEU A 63 -11.17 13.04 14.02
N ARG A 64 -10.75 14.21 14.52
CA ARG A 64 -10.89 15.47 13.79
C ARG A 64 -10.04 15.49 12.52
N SER A 65 -8.83 14.95 12.57
CA SER A 65 -7.96 14.80 11.39
C SER A 65 -8.59 13.86 10.36
N SER A 66 -9.11 12.70 10.79
CA SER A 66 -9.82 11.76 9.91
C SER A 66 -11.08 12.37 9.30
N ILE A 67 -11.86 13.14 10.07
CA ILE A 67 -13.03 13.87 9.55
C ILE A 67 -12.63 14.93 8.52
N SER A 68 -11.58 15.72 8.79
CA SER A 68 -11.06 16.70 7.81
C SER A 68 -10.57 16.01 6.54
N SER A 69 -9.82 14.92 6.66
CA SER A 69 -9.37 14.11 5.53
C SER A 69 -10.55 13.52 4.74
N THR A 70 -11.59 13.01 5.42
CA THR A 70 -12.80 12.49 4.78
C THR A 70 -13.58 13.61 4.07
N LEU A 71 -13.63 14.82 4.64
CA LEU A 71 -14.27 15.99 4.02
C LEU A 71 -13.50 16.49 2.81
N GLU A 72 -12.16 16.48 2.86
CA GLU A 72 -11.29 16.79 1.72
C GLU A 72 -11.46 15.75 0.62
N GLN A 73 -11.54 14.47 0.97
CA GLN A 73 -11.81 13.37 0.03
C GLN A 73 -13.22 13.46 -0.55
N LEU A 74 -14.24 13.81 0.23
CA LEU A 74 -15.60 14.04 -0.28
C LEU A 74 -15.66 15.27 -1.19
N THR A 75 -14.89 16.32 -0.88
CA THR A 75 -14.79 17.51 -1.72
C THR A 75 -14.06 17.20 -3.02
N SER A 76 -12.98 16.41 -2.94
CA SER A 76 -12.25 15.87 -4.08
C SER A 76 -13.17 14.97 -4.91
N LEU A 77 -13.89 14.03 -4.31
CA LEU A 77 -14.86 13.14 -4.97
C LEU A 77 -16.01 13.92 -5.60
N ASN A 78 -16.49 14.99 -4.97
CA ASN A 78 -17.51 15.86 -5.53
C ASN A 78 -16.95 16.74 -6.67
N SER A 79 -15.67 17.11 -6.59
CA SER A 79 -14.96 17.78 -7.70
C SER A 79 -14.67 16.81 -8.84
N VAL A 80 -14.41 15.54 -8.54
CA VAL A 80 -14.26 14.44 -9.50
C VAL A 80 -15.62 14.19 -10.14
N LEU A 81 -16.72 14.07 -9.40
CA LEU A 81 -18.09 13.96 -9.92
C LEU A 81 -18.52 15.18 -10.75
N ALA A 82 -18.18 16.39 -10.33
CA ALA A 82 -18.40 17.61 -11.11
C ALA A 82 -17.50 17.65 -12.36
N SER A 83 -16.29 17.12 -12.27
CA SER A 83 -15.43 16.88 -13.42
C SER A 83 -15.87 15.66 -14.22
N THR A 84 -16.66 14.72 -13.69
CA THR A 84 -17.29 13.59 -14.39
C THR A 84 -18.43 14.09 -15.25
N ASP A 85 -19.16 15.12 -14.78
CA ASP A 85 -20.06 15.94 -15.61
C ASP A 85 -19.28 16.71 -16.71
N GLY A 86 -17.98 16.96 -16.48
CA GLY A 86 -17.02 17.47 -17.47
C GLY A 86 -16.30 16.39 -18.32
N HIS A 87 -16.18 15.15 -17.85
CA HIS A 87 -15.60 14.01 -18.58
C HIS A 87 -16.67 13.37 -19.47
N ALA A 88 -17.95 13.64 -19.22
CA ALA A 88 -19.03 13.51 -20.21
C ALA A 88 -18.80 14.41 -21.45
N VAL A 89 -17.92 15.43 -21.38
CA VAL A 89 -17.54 16.24 -22.54
C VAL A 89 -16.42 15.58 -23.37
N GLN A 90 -15.62 14.67 -22.81
CA GLN A 90 -14.74 13.81 -23.61
C GLN A 90 -15.48 12.62 -24.27
N GLN A 91 -16.73 12.33 -23.88
CA GLN A 91 -17.66 11.51 -24.68
C GLN A 91 -18.31 12.29 -25.85
N GLY A 92 -18.01 13.58 -26.03
CA GLY A 92 -18.55 14.41 -27.11
C GLY A 92 -18.24 13.88 -28.52
N ASP A 93 -17.06 13.28 -28.73
CA ASP A 93 -16.67 12.73 -30.03
C ASP A 93 -17.41 11.41 -30.33
N SER A 94 -17.85 10.66 -29.31
CA SER A 94 -18.60 9.42 -29.49
C SER A 94 -20.09 9.67 -29.73
N ILE A 95 -20.68 10.71 -29.14
CA ILE A 95 -22.11 11.02 -29.34
C ILE A 95 -22.38 11.55 -30.76
N ASP A 96 -21.53 12.41 -31.31
CA ASP A 96 -21.69 12.93 -32.68
C ASP A 96 -21.50 11.82 -33.74
N VAL A 97 -20.59 10.88 -33.49
CA VAL A 97 -20.39 9.70 -34.34
C VAL A 97 -21.56 8.71 -34.22
N ILE A 98 -22.09 8.48 -33.01
CA ILE A 98 -23.29 7.66 -32.78
C ILE A 98 -24.52 8.28 -33.44
N GLN A 99 -24.73 9.60 -33.32
CA GLN A 99 -25.84 10.31 -33.96
C GLN A 99 -25.72 10.31 -35.48
N THR A 100 -24.51 10.46 -36.02
CA THR A 100 -24.23 10.35 -37.46
C THR A 100 -24.50 8.92 -37.97
N CYS A 101 -24.06 7.90 -37.22
CA CYS A 101 -24.29 6.50 -37.56
C CYS A 101 -25.79 6.13 -37.54
N LEU A 102 -26.50 6.49 -36.46
CA LEU A 102 -27.94 6.27 -36.32
C LEU A 102 -28.74 7.03 -37.40
N GLY A 103 -28.34 8.27 -37.72
CA GLY A 103 -28.95 9.06 -38.79
C GLY A 103 -28.80 8.43 -40.17
N GLY A 104 -27.62 7.92 -40.51
CA GLY A 104 -27.36 7.21 -41.77
C GLY A 104 -28.15 5.91 -41.88
N VAL A 105 -28.20 5.11 -40.81
CA VAL A 105 -28.99 3.87 -40.76
C VAL A 105 -30.49 4.16 -40.88
N GLN A 106 -30.99 5.20 -40.19
CA GLN A 106 -32.39 5.61 -40.27
C GLN A 106 -32.78 6.08 -41.69
N ASN A 107 -31.90 6.83 -42.36
CA ASN A 107 -32.12 7.26 -43.74
C ASN A 107 -32.14 6.07 -44.71
N ALA A 108 -31.22 5.12 -44.55
CA ALA A 108 -31.21 3.90 -45.35
C ALA A 108 -32.51 3.08 -45.17
N LEU A 109 -33.02 2.97 -43.93
CA LEU A 109 -34.30 2.31 -43.65
C LEU A 109 -35.48 3.03 -44.31
N ASN A 110 -35.48 4.36 -44.33
CA ASN A 110 -36.50 5.17 -45.01
C ASN A 110 -36.44 4.98 -46.55
N GLN A 111 -35.24 4.90 -47.13
CA GLN A 111 -35.05 4.61 -48.56
C GLN A 111 -35.51 3.20 -48.94
N ILE A 112 -35.26 2.20 -48.09
CA ILE A 112 -35.75 0.82 -48.27
C ILE A 112 -37.29 0.79 -48.21
N ALA A 113 -37.90 1.52 -47.27
CA ALA A 113 -39.35 1.64 -47.19
C ALA A 113 -39.97 2.29 -48.44
N ALA A 114 -39.23 3.20 -49.10
CA ALA A 114 -39.58 3.79 -50.39
C ALA A 114 -39.19 2.92 -51.61
N ARG A 115 -38.71 1.69 -51.40
CA ARG A 115 -38.22 0.74 -52.43
C ARG A 115 -37.01 1.24 -53.24
N ASN A 116 -36.26 2.21 -52.72
CA ASN A 116 -35.04 2.72 -53.34
C ASN A 116 -33.79 2.06 -52.76
N ASN A 117 -33.52 0.83 -53.20
CA ASN A 117 -32.39 0.04 -52.70
C ASN A 117 -31.02 0.64 -53.05
N GLY A 118 -30.92 1.40 -54.15
CA GLY A 118 -29.68 2.07 -54.55
C GLY A 118 -29.33 3.24 -53.64
N GLY A 119 -30.33 4.04 -53.23
CA GLY A 119 -30.15 5.12 -52.25
C GLY A 119 -29.78 4.58 -50.86
N ALA A 120 -30.44 3.50 -50.42
CA ALA A 120 -30.14 2.87 -49.13
C ALA A 120 -28.70 2.34 -49.03
N ALA A 121 -28.18 1.73 -50.10
CA ALA A 121 -26.80 1.25 -50.13
C ALA A 121 -25.79 2.41 -50.07
N GLY A 122 -26.12 3.55 -50.70
CA GLY A 122 -25.32 4.78 -50.62
C GLY A 122 -25.26 5.37 -49.21
N ASP A 123 -26.41 5.46 -48.53
CA ASP A 123 -26.52 5.99 -47.17
C ASP A 123 -25.75 5.12 -46.14
N ILE A 124 -25.80 3.79 -46.27
CA ILE A 124 -25.03 2.87 -45.41
C ILE A 124 -23.52 2.98 -45.68
N SER A 125 -23.11 3.02 -46.95
CA SER A 125 -21.68 3.14 -47.29
C SER A 125 -21.07 4.48 -46.88
N ALA A 126 -21.87 5.55 -46.79
CA ALA A 126 -21.40 6.86 -46.39
C ALA A 126 -21.07 6.94 -44.88
N VAL A 127 -21.73 6.12 -44.05
CA VAL A 127 -21.50 6.11 -42.59
C VAL A 127 -20.65 4.95 -42.10
N SER A 128 -20.25 4.01 -42.96
CA SER A 128 -19.52 2.80 -42.55
C SER A 128 -18.16 3.07 -41.91
N GLY A 129 -17.43 4.11 -42.36
CA GLY A 129 -16.16 4.52 -41.77
C GLY A 129 -16.32 5.07 -40.34
N PRO A 130 -17.13 6.12 -40.13
CA PRO A 130 -17.46 6.63 -38.80
C PRO A 130 -18.05 5.57 -37.86
N CYS A 131 -18.98 4.73 -38.33
CA CYS A 131 -19.56 3.66 -37.50
C CYS A 131 -18.54 2.58 -37.10
N SER A 132 -17.48 2.36 -37.89
CA SER A 132 -16.40 1.41 -37.56
C SER A 132 -15.44 1.92 -36.49
N GLN A 133 -15.51 3.21 -36.15
CA GLN A 133 -14.72 3.81 -35.07
C GLN A 133 -15.44 3.79 -33.70
N LEU A 134 -16.61 3.15 -33.61
CA LEU A 134 -17.39 3.00 -32.37
C LEU A 134 -16.96 1.81 -31.50
N ASP A 135 -15.83 1.15 -31.79
CA ASP A 135 -15.12 0.39 -30.77
C ASP A 135 -14.58 1.42 -29.77
N GLY A 136 -15.29 1.58 -28.65
CA GLY A 136 -15.00 2.57 -27.62
C GLY A 136 -13.50 2.64 -27.36
N GLY A 137 -12.92 3.83 -27.50
CA GLY A 137 -11.50 4.05 -27.32
C GLY A 137 -11.06 3.61 -25.94
N SER A 138 -10.66 2.35 -25.81
CA SER A 138 -9.85 1.86 -24.71
C SER A 138 -8.59 2.71 -24.74
N ILE A 139 -8.32 3.45 -23.66
CA ILE A 139 -6.94 3.80 -23.35
C ILE A 139 -6.23 2.45 -23.26
N ALA A 140 -5.44 2.11 -24.27
CA ALA A 140 -4.95 0.75 -24.46
C ALA A 140 -4.31 0.23 -23.16
N GLY A 141 -4.85 -0.87 -22.63
CA GLY A 141 -4.38 -1.50 -21.41
C GLY A 141 -5.03 -1.03 -20.11
N LEU A 142 -5.79 0.08 -20.06
CA LEU A 142 -6.47 0.51 -18.83
C LEU A 142 -7.57 -0.49 -18.44
N VAL A 143 -7.45 -1.08 -17.24
CA VAL A 143 -8.41 -2.10 -16.76
C VAL A 143 -9.05 -1.76 -15.40
N TYR A 144 -8.48 -0.82 -14.64
CA TYR A 144 -9.11 -0.34 -13.40
C TYR A 144 -8.80 1.15 -13.17
N PRO A 145 -9.77 2.06 -13.41
CA PRO A 145 -9.58 3.50 -13.47
C PRO A 145 -9.70 4.17 -12.08
N PHE A 146 -9.04 3.59 -11.09
CA PHE A 146 -8.96 4.13 -9.74
C PHE A 146 -7.54 4.00 -9.22
N ASP A 147 -7.19 4.79 -8.20
CA ASP A 147 -5.86 4.80 -7.59
C ASP A 147 -5.46 3.41 -7.10
N PHE A 148 -4.59 2.78 -7.87
CA PHE A 148 -4.12 1.42 -7.70
C PHE A 148 -2.60 1.32 -7.99
N PRO A 149 -1.78 2.00 -7.17
CA PRO A 149 -0.35 2.03 -7.41
C PRO A 149 0.38 0.76 -7.00
N ASP A 150 1.49 0.51 -7.70
CA ASP A 150 2.42 -0.59 -7.45
C ASP A 150 1.69 -1.96 -7.47
N PRO A 151 1.00 -2.32 -8.57
CA PRO A 151 0.13 -3.48 -8.62
C PRO A 151 0.89 -4.81 -8.67
N ALA A 152 0.68 -5.66 -7.66
CA ALA A 152 1.06 -7.07 -7.70
C ALA A 152 -0.11 -7.96 -8.06
N VAL A 153 0.04 -8.84 -9.04
CA VAL A 153 -1.01 -9.75 -9.51
C VAL A 153 -0.64 -11.21 -9.27
N THR A 154 -1.57 -11.96 -8.66
CA THR A 154 -1.45 -13.41 -8.45
C THR A 154 -2.67 -14.13 -9.01
N LEU A 155 -2.44 -15.16 -9.82
CA LEU A 155 -3.47 -16.08 -10.32
C LEU A 155 -3.66 -17.26 -9.35
N VAL A 156 -4.89 -17.43 -8.85
CA VAL A 156 -5.28 -18.59 -8.02
C VAL A 156 -6.46 -19.30 -8.67
N GLY A 157 -6.21 -20.51 -9.18
CA GLY A 157 -7.22 -21.27 -9.92
C GLY A 157 -7.55 -20.57 -11.25
N GLN A 158 -8.71 -19.89 -11.30
CA GLN A 158 -9.17 -19.11 -12.46
C GLN A 158 -9.38 -17.63 -12.15
N THR A 159 -9.01 -17.20 -10.94
CA THR A 159 -9.24 -15.84 -10.46
C THR A 159 -7.91 -15.15 -10.23
N TYR A 160 -7.78 -13.95 -10.79
CA TYR A 160 -6.67 -13.04 -10.56
C TYR A 160 -7.00 -12.16 -9.37
N PHE A 161 -6.05 -12.03 -8.45
CA PHE A 161 -6.09 -11.09 -7.33
C PHE A 161 -4.99 -10.08 -7.56
N ALA A 162 -5.32 -8.79 -7.53
CA ALA A 162 -4.34 -7.71 -7.60
C ALA A 162 -4.32 -6.95 -6.28
N TYR A 163 -3.13 -6.60 -5.82
CA TYR A 163 -2.86 -5.88 -4.58
C TYR A 163 -2.12 -4.58 -4.90
N ALA A 164 -2.35 -3.53 -4.14
CA ALA A 164 -1.70 -2.23 -4.35
C ALA A 164 -1.33 -1.56 -3.03
N THR A 165 -0.40 -0.61 -3.14
CA THR A 165 -0.04 0.38 -2.12
C THR A 165 -1.28 0.99 -1.47
N ASN A 166 -1.16 1.40 -0.21
CA ASN A 166 -2.29 1.88 0.58
C ASN A 166 -3.10 2.99 -0.11
N SER A 167 -4.38 3.04 0.22
CA SER A 167 -5.26 4.15 -0.14
C SER A 167 -6.32 4.33 0.94
N VAL A 168 -7.36 5.10 0.62
CA VAL A 168 -8.58 5.19 1.43
C VAL A 168 -9.22 3.83 1.73
N ALA A 169 -8.91 2.79 0.95
CA ALA A 169 -9.40 1.43 1.15
C ALA A 169 -8.68 0.68 2.28
N GLY A 170 -7.52 1.15 2.77
CA GLY A 170 -6.77 0.55 3.87
C GLY A 170 -5.28 0.39 3.58
N ASN A 171 -4.60 -0.40 4.42
CA ASN A 171 -3.14 -0.56 4.38
C ASN A 171 -2.65 -1.21 3.08
N ILE A 172 -3.34 -2.24 2.59
CA ILE A 172 -3.04 -2.86 1.29
C ILE A 172 -4.36 -3.10 0.58
N GLN A 173 -4.53 -2.47 -0.58
CA GLN A 173 -5.74 -2.59 -1.38
C GLN A 173 -5.81 -3.96 -2.04
N ILE A 174 -7.01 -4.45 -2.32
CA ILE A 174 -7.19 -5.64 -3.15
C ILE A 174 -8.40 -5.53 -4.08
N VAL A 175 -8.18 -5.92 -5.33
CA VAL A 175 -9.20 -6.14 -6.36
C VAL A 175 -9.08 -7.56 -6.91
N GLN A 176 -10.12 -8.05 -7.59
CA GLN A 176 -10.09 -9.37 -8.24
C GLN A 176 -10.74 -9.33 -9.62
N SER A 177 -10.32 -10.24 -10.50
CA SER A 177 -10.86 -10.42 -11.85
C SER A 177 -10.85 -11.89 -12.26
N ASN A 178 -11.70 -12.29 -13.20
CA ASN A 178 -11.63 -13.62 -13.83
C ASN A 178 -11.18 -13.55 -15.31
N ASP A 179 -11.07 -12.36 -15.88
CA ASP A 179 -10.84 -12.14 -17.31
C ASP A 179 -9.75 -11.10 -17.61
N LEU A 180 -9.14 -10.52 -16.57
CA LEU A 180 -8.14 -9.46 -16.62
C LEU A 180 -8.65 -8.11 -17.13
N THR A 181 -9.91 -8.02 -17.58
CA THR A 181 -10.51 -6.78 -18.08
C THR A 181 -11.43 -6.14 -17.07
N ASP A 182 -12.26 -6.93 -16.38
CA ASP A 182 -13.20 -6.44 -15.39
C ASP A 182 -12.69 -6.75 -13.99
N TRP A 183 -12.35 -5.69 -13.24
CA TRP A 183 -11.83 -5.79 -11.88
C TRP A 183 -12.84 -5.30 -10.85
N THR A 184 -13.05 -6.10 -9.80
CA THR A 184 -13.97 -5.80 -8.69
C THR A 184 -13.19 -5.56 -7.41
N ALA A 185 -13.49 -4.46 -6.72
CA ALA A 185 -12.92 -4.18 -5.41
C ALA A 185 -13.30 -5.25 -4.37
N VAL A 186 -12.30 -5.74 -3.63
CA VAL A 186 -12.47 -6.71 -2.55
C VAL A 186 -12.34 -6.00 -1.19
N GLY A 187 -11.41 -5.06 -1.05
CA GLY A 187 -11.24 -4.24 0.15
C GLY A 187 -9.79 -4.14 0.62
N ASN A 188 -9.56 -4.39 1.91
CA ASN A 188 -8.24 -4.31 2.55
C ASN A 188 -7.68 -5.71 2.82
N ALA A 189 -6.60 -6.07 2.12
CA ALA A 189 -5.92 -7.35 2.28
C ALA A 189 -5.18 -7.45 3.63
N LEU A 190 -4.71 -6.32 4.18
CA LEU A 190 -3.96 -6.24 5.44
C LEU A 190 -4.70 -5.33 6.45
N PRO A 191 -5.73 -5.85 7.16
CA PRO A 191 -6.57 -5.03 8.04
C PRO A 191 -5.87 -4.45 9.26
N SER A 192 -4.71 -4.98 9.64
CA SER A 192 -4.01 -4.57 10.86
C SER A 192 -2.51 -4.64 10.64
N LEU A 193 -1.80 -3.65 11.19
CA LEU A 193 -0.34 -3.55 11.15
C LEU A 193 0.27 -4.03 12.47
N PRO A 194 1.49 -4.59 12.43
CA PRO A 194 2.24 -4.91 13.64
C PRO A 194 2.64 -3.62 14.36
N ALA A 195 2.89 -3.70 15.67
CA ALA A 195 3.11 -2.52 16.51
C ALA A 195 4.35 -1.68 16.14
N TRP A 196 5.30 -2.25 15.39
CA TRP A 196 6.49 -1.52 14.93
C TRP A 196 6.22 -0.69 13.66
N ALA A 197 5.16 -0.99 12.90
CA ALA A 197 4.87 -0.32 11.63
C ALA A 197 3.97 0.91 11.84
N ALA A 198 4.26 1.99 11.13
CA ALA A 198 3.47 3.20 11.14
C ALA A 198 2.17 3.01 10.31
N PRO A 199 1.02 3.52 10.78
CA PRO A 199 -0.20 3.55 9.97
C PRO A 199 -0.04 4.49 8.77
N ASP A 200 -0.82 4.25 7.71
CA ASP A 200 -0.92 5.10 6.51
C ASP A 200 0.34 5.17 5.62
N PHE A 201 1.39 4.44 5.95
CA PHE A 201 2.68 4.43 5.25
C PHE A 201 3.05 3.00 4.86
N THR A 202 2.29 2.41 3.93
CA THR A 202 2.49 1.03 3.47
C THR A 202 2.46 0.92 1.95
N TRP A 203 3.47 0.30 1.37
CA TRP A 203 3.76 0.39 -0.07
C TRP A 203 4.12 -0.93 -0.71
N ALA A 204 3.93 -0.96 -2.03
CA ALA A 204 4.44 -1.92 -3.00
C ALA A 204 4.32 -3.38 -2.52
N PRO A 205 3.09 -3.89 -2.39
CA PRO A 205 2.90 -5.27 -1.99
C PRO A 205 3.42 -6.23 -3.07
N ALA A 206 3.85 -7.41 -2.64
CA ALA A 206 4.00 -8.59 -3.48
C ALA A 206 3.36 -9.80 -2.80
N VAL A 207 2.75 -10.69 -3.58
CA VAL A 207 2.07 -11.87 -3.05
C VAL A 207 2.60 -13.14 -3.69
N ALA A 208 2.98 -14.12 -2.86
CA ALA A 208 3.36 -15.45 -3.30
C ALA A 208 2.57 -16.54 -2.57
N GLN A 209 2.38 -17.66 -3.26
CA GLN A 209 1.86 -18.88 -2.66
C GLN A 209 3.03 -19.82 -2.32
N LEU A 210 3.31 -20.00 -1.03
CA LEU A 210 4.40 -20.86 -0.56
C LEU A 210 3.95 -21.66 0.68
N GLY A 211 4.33 -22.94 0.72
CA GLY A 211 4.02 -23.81 1.87
C GLY A 211 2.52 -23.99 2.15
N GLY A 212 1.65 -23.83 1.14
CA GLY A 212 0.19 -23.90 1.30
C GLY A 212 -0.45 -22.66 1.91
N LYS A 213 0.28 -21.55 2.04
CA LYS A 213 -0.21 -20.25 2.48
C LYS A 213 0.04 -19.19 1.42
N PHE A 214 -0.65 -18.07 1.57
CA PHE A 214 -0.35 -16.84 0.86
C PHE A 214 0.52 -15.96 1.76
N LEU A 215 1.59 -15.42 1.18
CA LEU A 215 2.52 -14.52 1.84
C LEU A 215 2.39 -13.18 1.13
N LEU A 216 2.13 -12.12 1.90
CA LEU A 216 2.08 -10.73 1.44
C LEU A 216 3.32 -10.04 1.97
N TYR A 217 4.29 -9.79 1.11
CA TYR A 217 5.41 -8.92 1.40
C TYR A 217 4.98 -7.48 1.14
N TYR A 218 5.40 -6.56 2.01
CA TYR A 218 5.08 -5.14 1.87
C TYR A 218 6.11 -4.30 2.60
N ALA A 219 6.28 -3.06 2.18
CA ALA A 219 7.09 -2.09 2.90
C ALA A 219 6.21 -1.25 3.83
N ALA A 220 6.77 -0.84 4.96
CA ALA A 220 6.14 0.13 5.85
C ALA A 220 7.19 1.02 6.54
N ASP A 221 6.79 2.23 6.90
CA ASP A 221 7.60 3.05 7.80
C ASP A 221 7.67 2.41 9.19
N VAL A 222 8.86 2.49 9.80
CA VAL A 222 9.01 2.18 11.22
C VAL A 222 8.37 3.29 12.06
N ALA A 223 7.51 2.92 13.02
CA ALA A 223 6.81 3.85 13.90
C ALA A 223 7.78 4.82 14.60
N GLY A 224 7.57 6.12 14.37
CA GLY A 224 8.42 7.19 14.91
C GLY A 224 9.69 7.47 14.08
N SER A 225 9.77 6.93 12.87
CA SER A 225 10.83 7.14 11.88
C SER A 225 10.24 7.26 10.48
N GLU A 226 11.02 7.79 9.54
CA GLU A 226 10.77 7.76 8.08
C GLU A 226 11.63 6.67 7.40
N THR A 227 11.85 5.56 8.12
CA THR A 227 12.69 4.47 7.59
C THR A 227 11.75 3.39 7.09
N GLU A 228 11.75 3.18 5.79
CA GLU A 228 11.05 2.10 5.13
C GLU A 228 11.75 0.77 5.45
N CYS A 229 10.98 -0.21 5.93
CA CYS A 229 11.45 -1.57 6.10
C CYS A 229 10.41 -2.55 5.54
N ILE A 230 10.86 -3.74 5.15
CA ILE A 230 10.01 -4.78 4.57
C ILE A 230 9.54 -5.74 5.65
N SER A 231 8.29 -6.17 5.54
CA SER A 231 7.72 -7.24 6.34
C SER A 231 6.97 -8.25 5.50
N VAL A 232 6.47 -9.29 6.16
CA VAL A 232 5.67 -10.35 5.56
C VAL A 232 4.49 -10.72 6.45
N ALA A 233 3.29 -10.65 5.87
CA ALA A 233 2.06 -11.11 6.46
C ALA A 233 1.63 -12.45 5.82
N THR A 234 0.82 -13.24 6.53
CA THR A 234 0.35 -14.55 6.00
C THR A 234 -1.16 -14.68 6.01
N ALA A 235 -1.72 -15.41 5.04
CA ALA A 235 -3.13 -15.74 4.94
C ALA A 235 -3.34 -17.19 4.44
N ASP A 236 -4.52 -17.74 4.73
CA ASP A 236 -4.96 -19.04 4.19
C ASP A 236 -5.73 -18.91 2.87
N GLN A 237 -6.09 -17.68 2.48
CA GLN A 237 -6.84 -17.36 1.27
C GLN A 237 -6.18 -16.16 0.56
N PRO A 238 -6.27 -16.06 -0.78
CA PRO A 238 -5.62 -14.98 -1.51
C PRO A 238 -6.20 -13.62 -1.14
N GLN A 239 -7.50 -13.51 -0.88
CA GLN A 239 -8.12 -12.26 -0.42
C GLN A 239 -7.78 -11.87 1.03
N GLY A 240 -7.01 -12.67 1.74
CA GLY A 240 -6.74 -12.46 3.15
C GLY A 240 -7.89 -12.91 4.08
N PRO A 241 -7.98 -12.35 5.29
CA PRO A 241 -7.12 -11.29 5.81
C PRO A 241 -5.69 -11.79 6.00
N PHE A 242 -4.71 -11.00 5.53
CA PHE A 242 -3.31 -11.21 5.86
C PHE A 242 -3.04 -10.71 7.27
N ILE A 243 -2.26 -11.50 8.01
CA ILE A 243 -1.89 -11.21 9.40
C ILE A 243 -0.38 -11.15 9.48
N ASP A 244 0.14 -9.97 9.81
CA ASP A 244 1.53 -9.79 10.23
C ASP A 244 1.62 -9.90 11.77
N ALA A 245 2.26 -10.97 12.24
CA ALA A 245 2.49 -11.23 13.66
C ALA A 245 3.92 -10.92 14.10
N SER A 246 4.70 -10.24 13.25
CA SER A 246 6.09 -9.90 13.50
C SER A 246 6.23 -8.87 14.63
N THR A 247 7.34 -8.98 15.36
CA THR A 247 7.75 -7.98 16.36
C THR A 247 8.79 -7.01 15.82
N ALA A 248 9.29 -7.25 14.60
CA ALA A 248 10.29 -6.45 13.90
C ALA A 248 10.19 -6.74 12.38
N PRO A 249 10.67 -5.84 11.51
CA PRO A 249 10.71 -6.06 10.07
C PRO A 249 11.47 -7.32 9.68
N LEU A 250 11.12 -7.89 8.52
CA LEU A 250 11.84 -8.99 7.88
C LEU A 250 13.20 -8.53 7.33
N GLU A 251 13.24 -7.37 6.67
CA GLU A 251 14.45 -6.78 6.10
C GLU A 251 14.45 -5.27 6.27
N CYS A 252 15.60 -4.70 6.66
CA CYS A 252 15.75 -3.26 6.74
C CYS A 252 17.19 -2.80 6.63
N GLN A 253 17.44 -1.80 5.77
CA GLN A 253 18.77 -1.22 5.53
C GLN A 253 18.81 0.30 5.82
N PRO A 254 18.67 0.76 7.08
CA PRO A 254 18.61 2.20 7.39
C PRO A 254 19.86 2.97 6.93
N ALA A 255 21.04 2.34 7.02
CA ALA A 255 22.31 2.94 6.56
C ALA A 255 22.40 3.12 5.03
N LEU A 256 21.49 2.48 4.28
CA LEU A 256 21.37 2.58 2.82
C LEU A 256 20.09 3.30 2.38
N GLY A 257 19.36 3.93 3.32
CA GLY A 257 18.13 4.66 3.02
C GLY A 257 16.85 3.83 3.11
N GLY A 258 16.86 2.71 3.85
CA GLY A 258 15.70 1.83 4.01
C GLY A 258 15.64 0.72 2.98
N SER A 259 14.60 -0.11 3.11
CA SER A 259 14.27 -1.21 2.20
C SER A 259 12.80 -1.11 1.80
N ILE A 260 12.54 -1.05 0.50
CA ILE A 260 11.19 -0.90 -0.09
C ILE A 260 11.06 -1.73 -1.38
N ASP A 261 9.87 -1.78 -1.94
CA ASP A 261 9.50 -2.54 -3.15
C ASP A 261 9.89 -4.01 -3.05
N PRO A 262 9.43 -4.74 -2.02
CA PRO A 262 9.68 -6.16 -1.95
C PRO A 262 8.96 -6.89 -3.07
N ASP A 263 9.65 -7.83 -3.70
CA ASP A 263 9.04 -8.88 -4.49
C ASP A 263 9.64 -10.24 -4.16
N SER A 264 8.89 -11.30 -4.42
CA SER A 264 9.27 -12.67 -4.09
C SER A 264 9.36 -13.53 -5.34
N PHE A 265 10.48 -14.22 -5.48
CA PHE A 265 10.74 -15.12 -6.59
C PHE A 265 10.99 -16.53 -6.10
N VAL A 266 10.34 -17.53 -6.72
CA VAL A 266 10.63 -18.94 -6.48
C VAL A 266 11.39 -19.50 -7.67
N ASP A 267 12.64 -19.89 -7.45
CA ASP A 267 13.49 -20.47 -8.48
C ASP A 267 12.95 -21.81 -8.98
N THR A 268 13.40 -22.21 -10.16
CA THR A 268 13.03 -23.46 -10.84
C THR A 268 13.31 -24.73 -10.03
N ASN A 269 14.18 -24.64 -9.01
CA ASN A 269 14.46 -25.71 -8.05
C ASN A 269 13.59 -25.66 -6.78
N GLY A 270 12.65 -24.69 -6.68
CA GLY A 270 11.77 -24.47 -5.54
C GLY A 270 12.33 -23.57 -4.43
N THR A 271 13.51 -22.98 -4.62
CA THR A 271 14.14 -22.10 -3.62
C THR A 271 13.53 -20.70 -3.68
N PRO A 272 12.98 -20.17 -2.58
CA PRO A 272 12.43 -18.82 -2.54
C PRO A 272 13.52 -17.76 -2.31
N TYR A 273 13.33 -16.60 -2.91
CA TYR A 273 14.16 -15.40 -2.80
C TYR A 273 13.27 -14.18 -2.57
N LEU A 274 13.79 -13.20 -1.83
CA LEU A 274 13.24 -11.86 -1.74
C LEU A 274 14.15 -10.94 -2.57
N VAL A 275 13.56 -10.10 -3.40
CA VAL A 275 14.23 -8.98 -4.07
C VAL A 275 13.63 -7.67 -3.59
N TRP A 276 14.45 -6.62 -3.52
CA TRP A 276 14.00 -5.32 -3.02
C TRP A 276 14.90 -4.18 -3.45
N LYS A 277 14.45 -2.95 -3.22
CA LYS A 277 15.22 -1.72 -3.38
C LYS A 277 15.72 -1.18 -2.04
N SER A 278 16.91 -0.58 -2.06
CA SER A 278 17.35 0.38 -1.03
C SER A 278 17.78 1.70 -1.65
N GLY A 279 17.64 2.79 -0.92
CA GLY A 279 18.19 4.10 -1.28
C GLY A 279 17.35 4.87 -2.29
N GLY A 280 17.71 6.14 -2.47
CA GLY A 280 16.98 7.08 -3.32
C GLY A 280 17.71 7.43 -4.62
N PRO A 281 17.28 8.49 -5.33
CA PRO A 281 17.93 8.93 -6.56
C PRO A 281 19.44 9.16 -6.39
N GLY A 282 20.24 8.53 -7.24
CA GLY A 282 21.71 8.59 -7.24
C GLY A 282 22.39 7.61 -6.27
N SER A 283 21.65 6.92 -5.40
CA SER A 283 22.17 5.89 -4.49
C SER A 283 21.38 4.58 -4.52
N SER A 284 20.32 4.51 -5.34
CA SER A 284 19.42 3.37 -5.46
C SER A 284 20.14 2.10 -5.88
N ARG A 285 19.71 0.98 -5.29
CA ARG A 285 20.27 -0.36 -5.43
C ARG A 285 19.15 -1.39 -5.36
N LEU A 286 19.20 -2.39 -6.23
CA LEU A 286 18.37 -3.59 -6.13
C LEU A 286 19.17 -4.72 -5.51
N TRP A 287 18.55 -5.45 -4.60
CA TRP A 287 19.14 -6.54 -3.84
C TRP A 287 18.36 -7.85 -4.04
N SER A 288 19.02 -8.96 -3.75
CA SER A 288 18.39 -10.27 -3.64
C SER A 288 18.97 -11.04 -2.46
N GLU A 289 18.12 -11.75 -1.73
CA GLU A 289 18.51 -12.68 -0.67
C GLU A 289 17.62 -13.91 -0.68
N GLN A 290 18.21 -15.06 -0.36
CA GLN A 290 17.48 -16.31 -0.26
C GLN A 290 16.60 -16.31 1.00
N LEU A 291 15.32 -16.66 0.84
CA LEU A 291 14.40 -16.89 1.94
C LEU A 291 14.53 -18.32 2.48
N ALA A 292 14.21 -18.50 3.76
CA ALA A 292 13.97 -19.81 4.32
C ALA A 292 12.79 -20.50 3.58
N PRO A 293 12.68 -21.84 3.60
CA PRO A 293 11.60 -22.54 2.91
C PRO A 293 10.17 -22.12 3.30
N SER A 294 9.99 -21.50 4.47
CA SER A 294 8.69 -20.95 4.89
C SER A 294 8.33 -19.64 4.18
N GLY A 295 9.31 -18.94 3.59
CA GLY A 295 9.15 -17.60 3.01
C GLY A 295 9.06 -16.47 4.04
N THR A 296 8.95 -16.77 5.33
CA THR A 296 8.69 -15.80 6.39
C THR A 296 9.94 -15.34 7.15
N ALA A 297 11.12 -15.73 6.68
CA ALA A 297 12.42 -15.40 7.27
C ALA A 297 13.50 -15.53 6.19
N MET A 298 14.63 -14.85 6.36
CA MET A 298 15.82 -15.09 5.53
C MET A 298 16.40 -16.48 5.80
N ALA A 299 17.04 -17.08 4.78
CA ALA A 299 17.67 -18.38 4.92
C ALA A 299 18.88 -18.28 5.87
N PRO A 300 19.10 -19.26 6.77
CA PRO A 300 20.24 -19.24 7.67
C PRO A 300 21.58 -19.15 6.93
N GLY A 301 22.34 -18.08 7.21
CA GLY A 301 23.64 -17.84 6.59
C GLY A 301 23.59 -17.24 5.18
N ALA A 302 22.39 -16.94 4.66
CA ALA A 302 22.26 -16.05 3.52
C ALA A 302 22.63 -14.61 3.90
N ALA A 303 22.92 -13.81 2.89
CA ALA A 303 23.18 -12.39 3.03
C ALA A 303 22.69 -11.65 1.77
N PRO A 304 22.34 -10.36 1.87
CA PRO A 304 21.94 -9.57 0.72
C PRO A 304 23.04 -9.52 -0.35
N THR A 305 22.63 -9.74 -1.59
CA THR A 305 23.48 -9.60 -2.77
C THR A 305 23.01 -8.41 -3.60
N LEU A 306 23.94 -7.52 -3.98
CA LEU A 306 23.63 -6.41 -4.87
C LEU A 306 23.45 -6.95 -6.28
N VAL A 307 22.27 -6.78 -6.87
CA VAL A 307 21.95 -7.34 -8.19
C VAL A 307 21.96 -6.31 -9.31
N LEU A 308 21.54 -5.06 -9.04
CA LEU A 308 21.52 -3.98 -10.04
C LEU A 308 21.69 -2.60 -9.38
N THR A 309 22.33 -1.70 -10.11
CA THR A 309 22.42 -0.26 -9.81
C THR A 309 22.10 0.51 -11.09
N PRO A 310 21.61 1.75 -11.02
CA PRO A 310 21.31 2.51 -12.22
C PRO A 310 22.59 2.78 -13.02
N ASP A 311 22.56 2.45 -14.31
CA ASP A 311 23.65 2.63 -15.26
C ASP A 311 23.22 3.21 -16.63
N GLN A 312 21.91 3.43 -16.83
CA GLN A 312 21.34 4.06 -18.02
C GLN A 312 20.90 5.50 -17.75
N GLY A 313 21.00 6.36 -18.76
CA GLY A 313 20.64 7.79 -18.60
C GLY A 313 19.16 8.03 -18.31
N TRP A 314 18.26 7.20 -18.86
CA TRP A 314 16.81 7.36 -18.71
C TRP A 314 16.31 7.05 -17.29
N GLN A 315 17.07 6.25 -16.52
CA GLN A 315 16.78 5.88 -15.14
C GLN A 315 16.88 7.07 -14.17
N ALA A 316 17.53 8.17 -14.58
CA ALA A 316 17.77 9.35 -13.75
C ALA A 316 18.38 9.04 -12.36
N GLY A 317 19.18 7.97 -12.27
CA GLY A 317 19.80 7.54 -11.01
C GLY A 317 18.90 6.72 -10.08
N THR A 318 17.75 6.25 -10.55
CA THR A 318 16.83 5.39 -9.78
C THR A 318 16.57 4.09 -10.53
N VAL A 319 16.69 2.96 -9.83
CA VAL A 319 16.07 1.67 -10.16
C VAL A 319 15.23 1.22 -8.97
N GLU A 320 14.02 0.73 -9.21
CA GLU A 320 13.03 0.39 -8.19
C GLU A 320 12.04 -0.67 -8.70
N ALA A 321 11.09 -1.10 -7.86
CA ALA A 321 10.10 -2.14 -8.21
C ALA A 321 10.72 -3.38 -8.90
N PRO A 322 11.70 -4.06 -8.28
CA PRO A 322 12.28 -5.27 -8.87
C PRO A 322 11.24 -6.38 -9.01
N ASP A 323 11.12 -6.96 -10.19
CA ASP A 323 10.33 -8.18 -10.43
C ASP A 323 11.16 -9.21 -11.21
N LEU A 324 11.47 -10.32 -10.56
CA LEU A 324 12.38 -11.34 -11.09
C LEU A 324 11.60 -12.50 -11.70
N VAL A 325 11.82 -12.76 -12.99
CA VAL A 325 11.10 -13.76 -13.77
C VAL A 325 12.06 -14.78 -14.38
N ALA A 326 11.77 -16.07 -14.22
CA ALA A 326 12.45 -17.14 -14.94
C ALA A 326 11.64 -17.55 -16.18
N ALA A 327 12.19 -17.33 -17.37
CA ALA A 327 11.55 -17.67 -18.64
C ALA A 327 12.57 -18.19 -19.66
N GLY A 328 12.23 -19.28 -20.37
CA GLY A 328 13.07 -19.82 -21.43
C GLY A 328 14.50 -20.22 -20.97
N GLY A 329 14.66 -20.65 -19.71
CA GLY A 329 15.95 -21.01 -19.13
C GLY A 329 16.86 -19.82 -18.79
N ARG A 330 16.29 -18.61 -18.68
CA ARG A 330 16.99 -17.37 -18.33
C ARG A 330 16.24 -16.64 -17.23
N TYR A 331 16.95 -15.76 -16.52
CA TYR A 331 16.39 -14.89 -15.49
C TYR A 331 16.36 -13.45 -16.01
N PHE A 332 15.18 -12.85 -15.94
CA PHE A 332 14.91 -11.47 -16.32
C PHE A 332 14.51 -10.71 -15.07
N LEU A 333 15.16 -9.59 -14.79
CA LEU A 333 14.76 -8.66 -13.75
C LEU A 333 14.12 -7.46 -14.42
N PHE A 334 12.80 -7.38 -14.33
CA PHE A 334 12.07 -6.14 -14.60
C PHE A 334 12.33 -5.18 -13.44
N TYR A 335 12.43 -3.92 -13.77
CA TYR A 335 12.58 -2.86 -12.80
C TYR A 335 12.05 -1.55 -13.40
N SER A 336 11.57 -0.67 -12.54
CA SER A 336 11.22 0.70 -12.91
C SER A 336 12.37 1.66 -12.66
N GLY A 337 12.45 2.74 -13.44
CA GLY A 337 13.43 3.79 -13.28
C GLY A 337 12.84 5.18 -13.49
N ASN A 338 13.63 6.21 -13.17
CA ASN A 338 13.21 7.61 -13.03
C ASN A 338 12.38 7.86 -11.76
N ASP A 339 11.82 9.06 -11.62
CA ASP A 339 10.95 9.43 -10.51
C ASP A 339 9.51 8.94 -10.77
N TRP A 340 8.97 8.12 -9.87
CA TRP A 340 7.58 7.60 -9.92
C TRP A 340 6.54 8.71 -10.03
N ASN A 341 6.85 9.91 -9.53
CA ASN A 341 6.01 11.09 -9.60
C ASN A 341 6.24 11.92 -10.88
N SER A 342 6.63 11.27 -11.98
CA SER A 342 6.93 11.93 -13.25
C SER A 342 6.37 11.18 -14.45
N ALA A 343 6.13 11.90 -15.55
CA ALA A 343 5.76 11.30 -16.83
C ALA A 343 6.87 10.43 -17.44
N ASN A 344 8.10 10.55 -16.93
CA ASN A 344 9.28 9.84 -17.42
C ASN A 344 9.54 8.54 -16.67
N TYR A 345 8.75 8.21 -15.64
CA TYR A 345 8.78 6.91 -15.01
C TYR A 345 8.54 5.82 -16.08
N ALA A 346 9.35 4.78 -16.05
CA ALA A 346 9.41 3.82 -17.14
C ALA A 346 10.01 2.50 -16.67
N VAL A 347 9.71 1.42 -17.38
CA VAL A 347 10.19 0.06 -17.07
C VAL A 347 11.38 -0.29 -17.95
N GLY A 348 12.39 -0.90 -17.35
CA GLY A 348 13.54 -1.52 -17.99
C GLY A 348 13.57 -3.03 -17.78
N VAL A 349 14.57 -3.68 -18.37
CA VAL A 349 14.81 -5.11 -18.13
C VAL A 349 16.30 -5.41 -18.11
N ALA A 350 16.70 -6.20 -17.12
CA ALA A 350 18.04 -6.72 -16.97
C ALA A 350 18.05 -8.25 -17.10
N LEU A 351 19.18 -8.80 -17.53
CA LEU A 351 19.43 -10.23 -17.54
C LEU A 351 20.27 -10.61 -16.33
N CYS A 352 19.81 -11.59 -15.56
CA CYS A 352 20.52 -12.07 -14.38
C CYS A 352 21.21 -13.41 -14.64
N ALA A 353 22.39 -13.59 -14.04
CA ALA A 353 23.09 -14.88 -14.08
C ALA A 353 22.35 -15.98 -13.28
N GLY A 354 21.53 -15.57 -12.32
CA GLY A 354 20.69 -16.41 -11.47
C GLY A 354 19.86 -15.54 -10.52
N PRO A 355 19.17 -16.13 -9.54
CA PRO A 355 18.27 -15.40 -8.65
C PRO A 355 18.98 -14.33 -7.80
N SER A 356 20.22 -14.60 -7.39
CA SER A 356 21.07 -13.65 -6.65
C SER A 356 21.94 -12.77 -7.57
N GLY A 357 21.61 -12.69 -8.87
CA GLY A 357 22.37 -11.94 -9.85
C GLY A 357 23.80 -12.50 -10.08
N PRO A 358 24.77 -11.64 -10.46
CA PRO A 358 24.56 -10.23 -10.82
C PRO A 358 23.63 -10.09 -12.03
N CYS A 359 22.98 -8.95 -12.15
CA CYS A 359 22.15 -8.60 -13.30
C CYS A 359 22.84 -7.56 -14.18
N ARG A 360 22.62 -7.66 -15.48
CA ARG A 360 23.12 -6.72 -16.49
C ARG A 360 21.95 -6.13 -17.24
N ASP A 361 21.85 -4.82 -17.20
CA ASP A 361 20.88 -4.07 -17.99
C ASP A 361 20.99 -4.38 -19.49
N VAL A 362 19.86 -4.61 -20.14
CA VAL A 362 19.77 -4.80 -21.60
C VAL A 362 18.76 -3.86 -22.27
N SER A 363 18.30 -2.85 -21.54
CA SER A 363 17.35 -1.81 -21.92
C SER A 363 18.03 -0.43 -22.01
N PRO A 364 18.84 -0.15 -23.07
CA PRO A 364 19.43 1.18 -23.27
C PRO A 364 18.37 2.29 -23.45
N THR A 365 17.15 1.88 -23.79
CA THR A 365 15.92 2.65 -23.69
C THR A 365 14.89 1.82 -22.92
N PRO A 366 13.90 2.44 -22.25
CA PRO A 366 12.87 1.68 -21.54
C PRO A 366 12.12 0.71 -22.46
N VAL A 367 11.67 -0.42 -21.90
CA VAL A 367 10.81 -1.39 -22.58
C VAL A 367 9.33 -1.00 -22.49
N LEU A 368 8.95 -0.24 -21.47
CA LEU A 368 7.64 0.41 -21.33
C LEU A 368 7.87 1.86 -20.89
N ALA A 369 7.29 2.82 -21.62
CA ALA A 369 7.43 4.24 -21.37
C ALA A 369 6.14 4.99 -21.70
N GLY A 370 6.01 6.22 -21.20
CA GLY A 370 4.85 7.07 -21.45
C GLY A 370 4.60 7.38 -22.92
N GLY A 371 3.34 7.65 -23.26
CA GLY A 371 2.84 7.99 -24.59
C GLY A 371 1.50 8.74 -24.54
N PRO A 372 0.77 8.84 -25.67
CA PRO A 372 -0.47 9.62 -25.73
C PRO A 372 -1.59 9.18 -24.79
N GLY A 373 -1.60 7.90 -24.37
CA GLY A 373 -2.62 7.34 -23.47
C GLY A 373 -2.15 7.08 -22.05
N VAL A 374 -0.85 7.17 -21.76
CA VAL A 374 -0.27 6.74 -20.49
C VAL A 374 0.94 7.61 -20.12
N ALA A 375 1.04 8.10 -18.90
CA ALA A 375 2.21 8.86 -18.44
C ALA A 375 2.87 8.16 -17.24
N GLY A 376 4.19 8.03 -17.28
CA GLY A 376 4.94 7.41 -16.19
C GLY A 376 4.56 5.96 -15.86
N PRO A 377 4.48 5.02 -16.83
CA PRO A 377 4.17 3.63 -16.53
C PRO A 377 5.30 2.94 -15.76
N GLY A 378 4.98 2.22 -14.68
CA GLY A 378 5.95 1.45 -13.90
C GLY A 378 5.33 0.77 -12.68
N GLY A 379 6.15 0.47 -11.67
CA GLY A 379 5.75 -0.27 -10.47
C GLY A 379 5.14 -1.62 -10.84
N GLU A 380 5.83 -2.33 -11.73
CA GLU A 380 5.27 -3.43 -12.50
C GLU A 380 5.28 -4.78 -11.79
N THR A 381 4.45 -5.69 -12.28
CA THR A 381 4.51 -7.12 -11.95
C THR A 381 4.19 -7.94 -13.20
N VAL A 382 5.08 -8.86 -13.52
CA VAL A 382 4.94 -9.84 -14.59
C VAL A 382 4.27 -11.09 -14.03
N PHE A 383 3.18 -11.51 -14.67
CA PHE A 383 2.46 -12.71 -14.29
C PHE A 383 2.04 -13.51 -15.52
N SER A 384 1.53 -14.71 -15.31
CA SER A 384 0.98 -15.54 -16.40
C SER A 384 -0.53 -15.68 -16.29
N ASP A 385 -1.20 -15.67 -17.43
CA ASP A 385 -2.61 -16.02 -17.51
C ASP A 385 -2.84 -17.54 -17.40
N THR A 386 -4.11 -17.95 -17.40
CA THR A 386 -4.52 -19.36 -17.38
C THR A 386 -4.06 -20.18 -18.59
N ALA A 387 -3.68 -19.52 -19.69
CA ALA A 387 -3.12 -20.15 -20.89
C ALA A 387 -1.57 -20.21 -20.87
N GLY A 388 -0.93 -19.59 -19.87
CA GLY A 388 0.53 -19.50 -19.75
C GLY A 388 1.16 -18.37 -20.57
N SER A 389 0.36 -17.43 -21.08
CA SER A 389 0.89 -16.21 -21.70
C SER A 389 1.33 -15.23 -20.62
N TYR A 390 2.43 -14.53 -20.85
CA TYR A 390 2.91 -13.50 -19.94
C TYR A 390 2.15 -12.18 -20.14
N TRP A 391 1.84 -11.54 -19.02
CA TRP A 391 1.23 -10.21 -18.92
C TRP A 391 2.07 -9.35 -17.98
N VAL A 392 1.94 -8.03 -18.11
CA VAL A 392 2.59 -7.07 -17.22
C VAL A 392 1.51 -6.19 -16.63
N ALA A 393 1.26 -6.29 -15.33
CA ALA A 393 0.50 -5.28 -14.62
C ALA A 393 1.42 -4.12 -14.28
N PHE A 394 0.94 -2.89 -14.46
CA PHE A 394 1.68 -1.69 -14.09
C PHE A 394 0.71 -0.58 -13.75
N HIS A 395 1.16 0.37 -12.94
CA HIS A 395 0.39 1.59 -12.71
C HIS A 395 0.87 2.69 -13.65
N ALA A 396 0.00 3.66 -13.91
CA ALA A 396 0.39 4.87 -14.62
C ALA A 396 -0.53 6.04 -14.33
N TRP A 397 -0.04 7.24 -14.62
CA TRP A 397 -0.80 8.48 -14.58
C TRP A 397 -1.57 8.69 -15.88
N VAL A 398 -2.70 9.38 -15.79
CA VAL A 398 -3.35 9.95 -16.97
C VAL A 398 -2.46 11.07 -17.54
N PRO A 399 -2.16 11.10 -18.85
CA PRO A 399 -1.38 12.16 -19.45
C PRO A 399 -1.91 13.57 -19.13
N GLY A 400 -1.02 14.45 -18.66
CA GLY A 400 -1.38 15.81 -18.22
C GLY A 400 -1.86 15.90 -16.75
N ALA A 401 -2.01 14.77 -16.07
CA ALA A 401 -2.44 14.67 -14.67
C ALA A 401 -1.46 13.82 -13.85
N VAL A 402 -0.16 14.12 -13.97
CA VAL A 402 0.90 13.45 -13.20
C VAL A 402 1.00 14.05 -11.80
N GLY A 403 1.07 13.17 -10.81
CA GLY A 403 1.30 13.52 -9.42
C GLY A 403 0.04 13.83 -8.63
N PHE A 404 0.21 13.93 -7.31
CA PHE A 404 -0.91 14.17 -6.40
C PHE A 404 -1.65 15.48 -6.70
N PRO A 405 -2.99 15.50 -6.58
CA PRO A 405 -3.86 14.45 -6.01
C PRO A 405 -4.42 13.45 -7.04
N ASN A 406 -3.85 13.36 -8.24
CA ASN A 406 -4.34 12.45 -9.28
C ASN A 406 -4.06 10.99 -8.91
N SER A 407 -4.76 10.05 -9.55
CA SER A 407 -4.59 8.61 -9.34
C SER A 407 -3.50 8.02 -10.22
N ARG A 408 -2.87 6.96 -9.70
CA ARG A 408 -2.09 6.01 -10.49
C ARG A 408 -2.99 4.82 -10.80
N ASP A 409 -3.54 4.76 -12.01
CA ASP A 409 -4.51 3.73 -12.40
C ASP A 409 -3.81 2.42 -12.82
N LEU A 410 -4.53 1.29 -12.81
CA LEU A 410 -4.00 -0.02 -13.20
C LEU A 410 -4.18 -0.31 -14.70
N TYR A 411 -3.08 -0.73 -15.32
CA TYR A 411 -2.98 -1.14 -16.71
C TYR A 411 -2.40 -2.55 -16.85
N LEU A 412 -2.70 -3.23 -17.98
CA LEU A 412 -2.16 -4.54 -18.38
C LEU A 412 -1.54 -4.54 -19.78
#